data_AF-A0A8T4QLI4-F1
#
_entry.id   AF-A0A8T4QLI4-F1
#
_cell.length_a   1.000
_cell.length_b   1.000
_cell.length_c   1.000
_cell.angle_alpha   90.00
_cell.angle_beta   90.00
_cell.angle_gamma   90.00
#
_symmetry.space_group_name_H-M   'P 1'
#
loop_
_entity.id
_entity.type
_entity.pdbx_description
1 polymer ?
#
loop_
_entity_poly.entity_id
_entity_poly.type
_entity_poly.pdbx_seq_one_letter_code
_entity_poly.pdbx_strand_id
1 'polypeptide(L)'
;MEKKLKNLGLNSYEVKIWTALTNAEKIKVCLIGKYFAHNILKIPNTDGLDISQLSNELAIPSTTLSKPLGNIVKERKITKVGGKYRIIYYEIENILNELNLKYKTNNQ
;
A
#
# COMPACT_ATOMS: atom_id res chain seq x y z
N MET A 1 13.62 5.24 8.52
CA MET A 1 12.20 5.31 8.09
C MET A 1 11.38 6.22 9.00
N GLU A 2 11.41 6.02 10.33
CA GLU A 2 10.65 6.86 11.29
C GLU A 2 10.93 8.37 11.21
N LYS A 3 12.20 8.79 11.09
CA LYS A 3 12.56 10.21 10.89
C LYS A 3 11.90 10.82 9.63
N LYS A 4 11.78 10.05 8.55
CA LYS A 4 11.17 10.51 7.29
C LYS A 4 9.65 10.64 7.41
N LEU A 5 9.01 9.74 8.17
CA LEU A 5 7.56 9.78 8.42
C LEU A 5 7.18 10.95 9.34
N LYS A 6 7.94 11.20 10.41
CA LYS A 6 7.74 12.38 11.28
C LYS A 6 7.88 13.70 10.50
N ASN A 7 8.80 13.76 9.54
CA ASN A 7 8.98 14.93 8.67
C ASN A 7 7.80 15.16 7.70
N LEU A 8 6.94 14.15 7.47
CA LEU A 8 5.71 14.29 6.68
C LEU A 8 4.51 14.77 7.51
N GLY A 9 4.73 15.17 8.77
CA GLY A 9 3.67 15.64 9.68
C GLY A 9 2.90 14.52 10.38
N LEU A 10 3.30 13.25 10.21
CA LEU A 10 2.66 12.12 10.88
C LEU A 10 2.96 12.18 12.38
N ASN A 11 1.93 12.03 13.20
CA ASN A 11 2.07 11.94 14.65
C ASN A 11 2.68 10.59 15.07
N SER A 12 3.13 10.49 16.32
CA SER A 12 3.78 9.28 16.85
C SER A 12 2.92 8.01 16.74
N TYR A 13 1.60 8.15 16.78
CA TYR A 13 0.66 7.03 16.65
C TYR A 13 0.56 6.54 15.19
N GLU A 14 0.50 7.45 14.22
CA GLU A 14 0.47 7.11 12.81
C GLU A 14 1.78 6.44 12.35
N VAL A 15 2.92 6.92 12.87
CA VAL A 15 4.22 6.27 12.65
C VAL A 15 4.22 4.84 13.20
N LYS A 16 3.64 4.62 14.39
CA LYS A 16 3.52 3.29 15.02
C LYS A 16 2.63 2.35 14.20
N ILE A 17 1.52 2.82 13.66
CA ILE A 17 0.67 2.01 12.77
C ILE A 17 1.45 1.63 11.52
N TRP A 18 2.09 2.60 10.86
CA TRP A 18 2.82 2.35 9.62
C TRP A 18 3.96 1.33 9.80
N THR A 19 4.68 1.39 10.93
CA THR A 19 5.73 0.41 11.22
C THR A 19 5.16 -0.98 11.53
N ALA A 20 3.97 -1.07 12.11
CA ALA A 20 3.27 -2.32 12.39
C ALA A 20 2.65 -2.99 11.15
N LEU A 21 2.53 -2.28 10.02
CA LEU A 21 2.09 -2.87 8.76
C LEU A 21 3.15 -3.82 8.18
N THR A 22 2.71 -5.00 7.76
CA THR A 22 3.50 -5.90 6.92
C THR A 22 3.77 -5.28 5.55
N ASN A 23 4.76 -5.79 4.84
CA ASN A 23 5.06 -5.31 3.48
C ASN A 23 3.87 -5.49 2.53
N ALA A 24 3.10 -6.57 2.69
CA ALA A 24 1.91 -6.80 1.89
C ALA A 24 0.84 -5.72 2.12
N GLU A 25 0.62 -5.34 3.37
CA GLU A 25 -0.33 -4.29 3.73
C GLU A 25 0.14 -2.91 3.26
N LYS A 26 1.43 -2.61 3.39
CA LYS A 26 2.02 -1.38 2.85
C LYS A 26 1.83 -1.26 1.33
N ILE A 27 2.03 -2.36 0.59
CA ILE A 27 1.75 -2.42 -0.85
C ILE A 27 0.27 -2.12 -1.12
N LYS A 28 -0.65 -2.80 -0.42
CA LYS A 28 -2.11 -2.61 -0.60
C LYS A 28 -2.50 -1.14 -0.36
N VAL A 29 -2.08 -0.55 0.76
CA VAL A 29 -2.37 0.85 1.12
C VAL A 29 -1.80 1.82 0.07
N CYS A 30 -0.56 1.60 -0.36
CA CYS A 30 0.06 2.43 -1.40
C CYS A 30 -0.73 2.40 -2.72
N LEU A 31 -1.12 1.21 -3.18
CA LEU A 31 -1.89 1.05 -4.42
C LEU A 31 -3.32 1.58 -4.31
N ILE A 32 -3.95 1.53 -3.12
CA ILE A 32 -5.22 2.22 -2.85
C ILE A 32 -5.04 3.74 -3.00
N GLY A 33 -4.00 4.32 -2.41
CA GLY A 33 -3.69 5.74 -2.56
C GLY A 33 -3.49 6.14 -4.03
N LYS A 34 -2.73 5.34 -4.79
CA LYS A 34 -2.54 5.55 -6.24
C LYS A 34 -3.85 5.44 -7.02
N TYR A 35 -4.74 4.52 -6.66
CA TYR A 35 -6.05 4.41 -7.28
C TYR A 35 -6.87 5.70 -7.12
N PHE A 36 -6.95 6.26 -5.90
CA PHE A 36 -7.69 7.50 -5.68
C PHE A 36 -7.05 8.69 -6.39
N ALA A 37 -5.72 8.78 -6.35
CA ALA A 37 -4.97 9.81 -7.07
C ALA A 37 -5.27 9.77 -8.58
N HIS A 38 -5.30 8.58 -9.19
CA HIS A 38 -5.57 8.42 -10.61
C HIS A 38 -7.03 8.64 -10.97
N ASN A 39 -7.94 7.91 -10.31
CA ASN A 39 -9.32 7.78 -10.76
C ASN A 39 -10.21 8.92 -10.25
N ILE A 40 -9.94 9.45 -9.06
CA ILE A 40 -10.76 10.51 -8.45
C ILE A 40 -10.14 11.87 -8.67
N LEU A 41 -8.86 12.02 -8.33
CA LEU A 41 -8.17 13.33 -8.41
C LEU A 41 -7.61 13.63 -9.80
N LYS A 42 -7.67 12.68 -10.74
CA LYS A 42 -7.16 12.79 -12.13
C LYS A 42 -5.69 13.21 -12.21
N ILE A 43 -4.88 12.80 -11.22
CA ILE A 43 -3.45 13.09 -11.20
C ILE A 43 -2.77 12.23 -12.28
N PRO A 44 -2.01 12.82 -13.22
CA PRO A 44 -1.33 12.08 -14.27
C PRO A 44 -0.25 11.14 -13.70
N ASN A 45 0.08 10.07 -14.43
CA ASN A 45 1.14 9.10 -14.10
C ASN A 45 0.98 8.36 -12.76
N THR A 46 -0.25 8.25 -12.25
CA THR A 46 -0.56 7.51 -11.01
C THR A 46 -1.26 6.17 -11.28
N ASP A 47 -1.39 5.79 -12.56
CA ASP A 47 -2.02 4.53 -12.97
C ASP A 47 -1.10 3.32 -12.71
N GLY A 48 -1.22 2.80 -11.49
CA GLY A 48 -0.44 1.67 -11.01
C GLY A 48 1.04 1.98 -10.85
N LEU A 49 1.77 0.99 -10.34
CA LEU A 49 3.21 1.09 -10.11
C LEU A 49 3.91 -0.20 -10.49
N ASP A 50 5.07 -0.11 -11.14
CA ASP A 50 5.98 -1.26 -11.24
C ASP A 50 6.69 -1.54 -9.91
N ILE A 51 7.46 -2.63 -9.85
CA ILE A 51 8.14 -3.05 -8.61
C ILE A 51 9.23 -2.06 -8.16
N SER A 52 9.91 -1.40 -9.11
CA SER A 52 10.95 -0.41 -8.82
C SER A 52 10.33 0.87 -8.24
N GLN A 53 9.20 1.31 -8.82
CA GLN A 53 8.42 2.42 -8.31
C GLN A 53 7.87 2.13 -6.91
N LEU A 54 7.33 0.93 -6.68
CA LEU A 54 6.89 0.51 -5.33
C LEU A 54 8.05 0.48 -4.33
N SER A 55 9.21 -0.03 -4.74
CA SER A 55 10.41 -0.04 -3.91
C SER A 55 10.81 1.36 -3.45
N ASN A 56 10.74 2.33 -4.36
CA ASN A 56 11.05 3.73 -4.09
C ASN A 56 10.01 4.40 -3.19
N GLU A 57 8.72 4.23 -3.50
CA GLU A 57 7.60 4.82 -2.74
C GLU A 57 7.56 4.29 -1.30
N LEU A 58 7.77 2.99 -1.12
CA LEU A 58 7.72 2.34 0.19
C LEU A 58 9.06 2.39 0.95
N ALA A 59 10.15 2.76 0.26
CA ALA A 59 11.52 2.62 0.76
C ALA A 59 11.82 1.18 1.25
N ILE A 60 11.43 0.18 0.45
CA ILE A 60 11.63 -1.25 0.71
C ILE A 60 12.28 -1.89 -0.52
N PRO A 61 13.37 -2.67 -0.40
CA PRO A 61 14.02 -3.28 -1.55
C PRO A 61 13.07 -4.14 -2.41
N SER A 62 13.17 -4.03 -3.74
CA SER A 62 12.36 -4.82 -4.69
C SER A 62 12.37 -6.32 -4.40
N THR A 63 13.52 -6.88 -4.01
CA THR A 63 13.67 -8.31 -3.65
C THR A 63 12.77 -8.72 -2.48
N THR A 64 12.55 -7.81 -1.52
CA THR A 64 11.66 -8.02 -0.38
C THR A 64 10.19 -7.87 -0.76
N LEU A 65 9.88 -7.13 -1.83
CA LEU A 65 8.51 -6.93 -2.33
C LEU A 65 8.03 -8.05 -3.27
N SER A 66 8.94 -8.74 -3.97
CA SER A 66 8.59 -9.76 -4.97
C SER A 66 7.64 -10.84 -4.44
N LYS A 67 7.95 -11.43 -3.28
CA LYS A 67 7.12 -12.49 -2.68
C LYS A 67 5.75 -11.95 -2.21
N PRO A 68 5.66 -10.88 -1.40
CA PRO A 68 4.39 -10.24 -1.07
C PRO A 68 3.54 -9.90 -2.31
N LEU A 69 4.11 -9.29 -3.34
CA LEU A 69 3.38 -8.96 -4.57
C LEU A 69 2.79 -10.20 -5.24
N GLY A 70 3.58 -11.27 -5.35
CA GLY A 70 3.11 -12.54 -5.89
C GLY A 70 1.92 -13.12 -5.10
N ASN A 71 1.96 -13.04 -3.77
CA ASN A 71 0.87 -13.51 -2.93
C ASN A 71 -0.41 -12.67 -3.10
N ILE A 72 -0.30 -11.34 -3.07
CA ILE A 72 -1.45 -10.44 -3.18
C ILE A 72 -2.12 -10.55 -4.57
N VAL A 73 -1.34 -10.81 -5.63
CA VAL A 73 -1.88 -11.13 -6.96
C VAL A 73 -2.66 -12.44 -6.93
N LYS A 74 -2.13 -13.49 -6.29
CA LYS A 74 -2.82 -14.79 -6.16
C LYS A 74 -4.10 -14.69 -5.35
N GLU A 75 -4.11 -13.86 -4.31
CA GLU A 75 -5.28 -13.53 -3.50
C GLU A 75 -6.33 -12.69 -4.27
N ARG A 76 -6.04 -12.30 -5.52
CA ARG A 76 -6.89 -11.44 -6.36
C ARG A 76 -7.24 -10.11 -5.69
N LYS A 77 -6.32 -9.56 -4.90
CA LYS A 77 -6.45 -8.22 -4.29
C LYS A 77 -5.88 -7.12 -5.19
N ILE A 78 -4.87 -7.47 -6.00
CA ILE A 78 -4.25 -6.59 -7.00
C ILE A 78 -4.15 -7.33 -8.36
N THR A 79 -4.10 -6.59 -9.46
CA THR A 79 -3.75 -7.13 -10.78
C THR A 79 -2.38 -6.65 -11.24
N LYS A 80 -1.75 -7.40 -12.14
CA LYS A 80 -0.52 -7.03 -12.82
C LYS A 80 -0.77 -6.96 -14.32
N VAL A 81 -0.64 -5.76 -14.91
CA VAL A 81 -0.85 -5.51 -16.35
C VAL A 81 0.30 -4.66 -16.87
N GLY A 82 0.97 -5.11 -17.93
CA GLY A 82 2.11 -4.38 -18.52
C GLY A 82 3.25 -4.12 -17.52
N GLY A 83 3.49 -5.06 -16.59
CA GLY A 83 4.52 -4.91 -15.55
C GLY A 83 4.11 -4.05 -14.35
N LYS A 84 2.99 -3.33 -14.43
CA LYS A 84 2.46 -2.48 -13.36
C LYS A 84 1.43 -3.21 -12.51
N TYR A 85 1.48 -2.97 -11.21
CA TYR A 85 0.53 -3.45 -10.23
C TYR A 85 -0.55 -2.39 -9.99
N ARG A 86 -1.80 -2.83 -9.92
CA ARG A 86 -2.98 -1.99 -9.67
C ARG A 86 -3.88 -2.64 -8.63
N ILE A 87 -4.47 -1.84 -7.74
CA ILE A 87 -5.51 -2.33 -6.84
C ILE A 87 -6.77 -2.68 -7.65
N ILE A 88 -7.48 -3.71 -7.22
CA ILE A 88 -8.78 -4.02 -7.79
C ILE A 88 -9.83 -3.19 -7.06
N TYR A 89 -10.62 -2.41 -7.81
CA TYR A 89 -11.56 -1.43 -7.23
C TYR A 89 -12.49 -2.04 -6.18
N TYR A 90 -13.16 -3.16 -6.50
CA TYR A 90 -14.12 -3.79 -5.59
C TYR A 90 -13.47 -4.46 -4.36
N GLU A 91 -12.14 -4.58 -4.32
CA GLU A 91 -11.41 -5.08 -3.15
C GLU A 91 -10.98 -3.98 -2.19
N ILE A 92 -11.08 -2.69 -2.58
CA ILE A 92 -10.61 -1.57 -1.74
C ILE A 92 -11.33 -1.58 -0.38
N GLU A 93 -12.65 -1.68 -0.38
CA GLU A 93 -13.45 -1.68 0.85
C GLU A 93 -13.10 -2.87 1.75
N ASN A 94 -13.00 -4.07 1.17
CA ASN A 94 -12.62 -5.27 1.91
C ASN A 94 -11.24 -5.13 2.56
N ILE A 95 -10.24 -4.63 1.82
CA ILE A 95 -8.89 -4.44 2.34
C ILE A 95 -8.87 -3.42 3.48
N LEU A 96 -9.59 -2.30 3.34
CA LEU A 96 -9.67 -1.29 4.39
C LEU A 96 -10.37 -1.83 5.64
N ASN A 97 -11.41 -2.64 5.46
CA ASN A 97 -12.10 -3.32 6.57
C ASN A 97 -11.20 -4.35 7.27
N GLU A 98 -10.46 -5.16 6.52
CA GLU A 98 -9.46 -6.12 7.05
C GLU A 98 -8.41 -5.39 7.92
N LEU A 99 -7.85 -4.29 7.41
CA LEU A 99 -6.88 -3.47 8.14
C LEU A 99 -7.49 -2.83 9.37
N ASN A 100 -8.70 -2.26 9.26
CA ASN A 100 -9.38 -1.65 10.38
C ASN A 100 -9.63 -2.69 11.48
N LEU A 101 -10.18 -3.86 11.16
CA LEU A 101 -10.39 -4.94 12.13
C LEU A 101 -9.09 -5.40 12.79
N LYS A 102 -7.99 -5.49 12.04
CA LYS A 102 -6.69 -5.94 12.59
C LYS A 102 -6.06 -4.94 13.56
N TYR A 103 -6.20 -3.64 13.30
CA TYR A 103 -5.48 -2.60 14.05
C TYR A 103 -6.37 -1.80 15.02
N LYS A 104 -7.71 -1.91 14.92
CA LYS A 104 -8.65 -1.26 15.84
C LYS A 104 -8.75 -1.97 17.20
N THR A 105 -8.42 -3.26 17.27
CA THR A 105 -8.48 -4.09 18.51
C THR A 105 -7.31 -3.86 19.48
N ASN A 106 -6.31 -3.05 19.13
CA ASN A 106 -5.20 -2.69 20.04
C ASN A 106 -5.46 -1.40 20.86
N ASN A 107 -6.71 -0.91 20.87
CA ASN A 107 -7.11 0.35 21.52
C ASN A 107 -8.27 0.18 22.52
N GLN A 108 -8.45 -1.02 23.09
CA GLN A 108 -9.25 -1.20 24.32
C GLN A 108 -8.35 -1.64 25.46
#